data_AF-A0A2J6SB97-F1
#
_entry.id   AF-A0A2J6SB97-F1
#
_cell.length_a   1.000
_cell.length_b   1.000
_cell.length_c   1.000
_cell.angle_alpha   90.00
_cell.angle_beta   90.00
_cell.angle_gamma   90.00
#
_symmetry.space_group_name_H-M   'P 1'
#
loop_
_entity.id
_entity.type
_entity.pdbx_description
1 polymer ?
#
loop_
_entity_poly.entity_id
_entity_poly.type
_entity_poly.pdbx_seq_one_letter_code
_entity_poly.pdbx_strand_id
1 'polypeptide(L)'
;MSGEIFPPATNRPTFSANRWKQPQKIALEEAITTSVFNSTTTLPPVRGGAELPYVNTDYVTDVKNRLSNVELRVQAMDEAGIALTVVSLTMPGIEGIFDPATAVETARKVNDETHKLYCTGKYADRFRAFGCVAMQDPKAAAVEAERCIKELGFVGILINGYSQIGDSETVQYLDEPQCEPFWAKLEELDVPLYLHPRIPTLGQMRVYRGYEFLAGSPWGFGVETATHSIRLMVSGLFDRHPKLKVILGHCGEGLPFSLARIDHRMRHFQPQHYQCKLRMQQYWDRNFWITTAGVTSDQSFTDTLRSCGEDRLMWSVDYPYEDYDETGKWFEQLEMSENTRSKIGWENARRVLRLD
;
A
#
# COMPACT_ATOMS: atom_id res chain seq x y z
N MET A 1 -18.55 16.34 39.71
CA MET A 1 -19.33 16.28 38.46
C MET A 1 -18.35 16.39 37.30
N SER A 2 -17.74 15.26 36.94
CA SER A 2 -16.84 15.15 35.79
C SER A 2 -17.68 14.69 34.60
N GLY A 3 -17.96 15.61 33.67
CA GLY A 3 -18.61 15.27 32.41
C GLY A 3 -17.62 14.56 31.51
N GLU A 4 -17.88 13.30 31.19
CA GLU A 4 -17.22 12.59 30.11
C GLU A 4 -17.66 13.22 28.78
N ILE A 5 -16.71 13.87 28.11
CA ILE A 5 -16.87 14.33 26.73
C ILE A 5 -16.51 13.13 25.86
N PHE A 6 -17.51 12.39 25.39
CA PHE A 6 -17.31 11.46 24.29
C PHE A 6 -16.97 12.28 23.03
N PRO A 7 -15.93 11.91 22.25
CA PRO A 7 -15.67 12.53 20.96
C PRO A 7 -16.87 12.30 20.03
N PRO A 8 -17.12 13.19 19.04
CA PRO A 8 -18.24 13.05 18.12
C PRO A 8 -18.16 11.70 17.41
N ALA A 9 -19.29 10.99 17.37
CA ALA A 9 -19.44 9.75 16.64
C ALA A 9 -19.00 9.95 15.19
N THR A 10 -17.93 9.28 14.80
CA THR A 10 -17.51 9.23 13.40
C THR A 10 -18.57 8.46 12.63
N ASN A 11 -19.02 8.94 11.47
CA ASN A 11 -19.85 8.19 10.51
C ASN A 11 -19.08 7.00 9.86
N ARG A 12 -18.09 6.44 10.57
CA ARG A 12 -17.31 5.30 10.11
C ARG A 12 -18.12 4.03 10.35
N PRO A 13 -18.11 3.07 9.40
CA PRO A 13 -18.87 1.84 9.58
C PRO A 13 -18.33 1.05 10.78
N THR A 14 -19.19 0.80 11.76
CA THR A 14 -18.86 0.09 13.01
C THR A 14 -18.89 -1.42 12.80
N PHE A 15 -17.94 -2.14 13.39
CA PHE A 15 -17.94 -3.61 13.44
C PHE A 15 -18.40 -4.15 14.79
N SER A 16 -19.18 -5.23 14.79
CA SER A 16 -19.59 -5.88 16.05
C SER A 16 -18.49 -6.84 16.53
N ALA A 17 -17.90 -6.55 17.68
CA ALA A 17 -16.85 -7.36 18.30
C ALA A 17 -17.32 -8.75 18.81
N ASN A 18 -18.64 -9.01 18.89
CA ASN A 18 -19.19 -10.16 19.61
C ASN A 18 -19.27 -11.49 18.83
N ARG A 19 -18.67 -11.63 17.65
CA ARG A 19 -18.79 -12.85 16.82
C ARG A 19 -17.54 -13.74 16.69
N TRP A 20 -16.41 -13.37 17.27
CA TRP A 20 -15.12 -13.89 16.81
C TRP A 20 -14.54 -14.95 17.76
N LYS A 21 -14.53 -16.23 17.35
CA LYS A 21 -14.04 -17.38 18.12
C LYS A 21 -12.88 -18.15 17.45
N GLN A 22 -12.30 -17.66 16.35
CA GLN A 22 -11.26 -18.33 15.54
C GLN A 22 -10.30 -17.27 14.97
N PRO A 23 -9.03 -17.60 14.63
CA PRO A 23 -8.01 -16.60 14.33
C PRO A 23 -8.47 -15.66 13.20
N GLN A 24 -8.49 -14.36 13.52
CA GLN A 24 -8.92 -13.32 12.61
C GLN A 24 -7.71 -12.84 11.84
N LYS A 25 -7.72 -13.01 10.52
CA LYS A 25 -6.72 -12.38 9.66
C LYS A 25 -7.32 -11.13 9.00
N ILE A 26 -6.56 -10.04 8.96
CA ILE A 26 -6.86 -8.83 8.19
C ILE A 26 -5.81 -8.72 7.09
N ALA A 27 -6.24 -8.79 5.83
CA ALA A 27 -5.37 -8.59 4.66
C ALA A 27 -5.52 -7.15 4.15
N LEU A 28 -4.45 -6.48 3.73
CA LEU A 28 -4.48 -5.04 3.42
C LEU A 28 -3.64 -4.57 2.21
N GLU A 29 -3.20 -5.48 1.35
CA GLU A 29 -2.61 -5.20 0.04
C GLU A 29 -3.40 -6.01 -0.98
N GLU A 30 -4.68 -5.69 -1.13
CA GLU A 30 -5.63 -6.58 -1.78
C GLU A 30 -6.21 -5.91 -3.03
N ALA A 31 -5.50 -6.09 -4.14
CA ALA A 31 -5.71 -5.36 -5.38
C ALA A 31 -7.09 -5.66 -6.01
N ILE A 32 -7.75 -4.62 -6.51
CA ILE A 32 -9.00 -4.69 -7.27
C ILE A 32 -8.89 -3.91 -8.58
N THR A 33 -9.84 -4.16 -9.47
CA THR A 33 -10.15 -3.27 -10.59
C THR A 33 -11.59 -2.78 -10.51
N THR A 34 -11.88 -1.71 -11.25
CA THR A 34 -13.23 -1.16 -11.42
C THR A 34 -13.60 -1.15 -12.90
N SER A 35 -14.87 -0.88 -13.26
CA SER A 35 -15.25 -0.71 -14.67
C SER A 35 -14.74 0.60 -15.27
N VAL A 36 -14.46 1.59 -14.42
CA VAL A 36 -13.84 2.86 -14.81
C VAL A 36 -12.35 2.69 -15.14
N PHE A 37 -11.63 1.86 -14.38
CA PHE A 37 -10.21 1.67 -14.57
C PHE A 37 -9.92 0.62 -15.64
N ASN A 38 -9.03 0.96 -16.58
CA ASN A 38 -8.50 0.01 -17.54
C ASN A 38 -6.98 0.15 -17.63
N SER A 39 -6.28 -0.84 -17.07
CA SER A 39 -4.82 -0.93 -17.06
C SER A 39 -4.18 -1.09 -18.45
N THR A 40 -4.97 -1.47 -19.46
CA THR A 40 -4.49 -1.53 -20.85
C THR A 40 -4.53 -0.17 -21.54
N THR A 41 -5.26 0.81 -20.97
CA THR A 41 -5.41 2.17 -21.48
C THR A 41 -4.73 3.24 -20.62
N THR A 42 -4.13 2.88 -19.48
CA THR A 42 -3.14 3.76 -18.85
C THR A 42 -2.02 4.02 -19.85
N LEU A 43 -1.67 5.29 -20.03
CA LEU A 43 -0.73 5.74 -21.05
C LEU A 43 0.65 5.87 -20.39
N PRO A 44 1.75 5.44 -21.04
CA PRO A 44 1.71 4.63 -22.25
C PRO A 44 1.24 3.21 -21.86
N PRO A 45 0.62 2.45 -22.78
CA PRO A 45 0.44 1.03 -22.52
C PRO A 45 1.81 0.44 -22.21
N VAL A 46 1.94 -0.29 -21.11
CA VAL A 46 3.20 -0.91 -20.70
C VAL A 46 3.53 -2.04 -21.69
N ARG A 47 3.97 -1.70 -22.89
CA ARG A 47 4.36 -2.64 -23.94
C ARG A 47 5.88 -2.72 -23.95
N GLY A 48 6.38 -3.90 -23.56
CA GLY A 48 7.79 -4.28 -23.64
C GLY A 48 8.60 -4.12 -22.35
N GLY A 49 8.06 -3.48 -21.31
CA GLY A 49 8.76 -3.25 -20.03
C GLY A 49 8.06 -3.77 -18.77
N ALA A 50 6.91 -4.43 -18.91
CA ALA A 50 6.24 -5.12 -17.81
C ALA A 50 6.60 -6.60 -17.81
N GLU A 51 6.40 -7.26 -16.67
CA GLU A 51 6.41 -8.72 -16.57
C GLU A 51 5.30 -9.38 -17.39
N LEU A 52 4.19 -8.68 -17.66
CA LEU A 52 2.98 -9.22 -18.30
C LEU A 52 3.21 -10.07 -19.57
N PRO A 53 4.08 -9.72 -20.53
CA PRO A 53 4.37 -10.56 -21.70
C PRO A 53 5.08 -11.88 -21.39
N TYR A 54 5.67 -12.00 -20.19
CA TYR A 54 6.41 -13.17 -19.71
C TYR A 54 5.55 -14.07 -18.80
N VAL A 55 4.33 -13.64 -18.46
CA VAL A 55 3.42 -14.40 -17.60
C VAL A 55 2.48 -15.27 -18.44
N ASN A 56 2.14 -16.45 -17.94
CA ASN A 56 1.23 -17.38 -18.62
C ASN A 56 -0.16 -16.72 -18.83
N THR A 57 -0.72 -16.85 -20.03
CA THR A 57 -2.05 -16.37 -20.41
C THR A 57 -3.16 -16.87 -19.48
N ASP A 58 -3.08 -18.13 -19.01
CA ASP A 58 -4.07 -18.72 -18.11
C ASP A 58 -4.07 -17.99 -16.77
N TYR A 59 -2.87 -17.71 -16.23
CA TYR A 59 -2.70 -16.91 -15.01
C TYR A 59 -3.25 -15.49 -15.19
N VAL A 60 -2.92 -14.81 -16.29
CA VAL A 60 -3.42 -13.44 -16.55
C VAL A 60 -4.96 -13.42 -16.65
N THR A 61 -5.55 -14.46 -17.24
CA THR A 61 -7.01 -14.57 -17.36
C THR A 61 -7.66 -14.78 -15.99
N ASP A 62 -7.08 -15.63 -15.16
CA ASP A 62 -7.53 -15.88 -13.80
C ASP A 62 -7.43 -14.63 -12.90
N VAL A 63 -6.27 -13.96 -12.89
CA VAL A 63 -6.05 -12.70 -12.17
C VAL A 63 -7.08 -11.64 -12.56
N LYS A 64 -7.33 -11.46 -13.86
CA LYS A 64 -8.34 -10.50 -14.35
C LYS A 64 -9.74 -10.80 -13.82
N ASN A 65 -10.13 -12.07 -13.77
CA ASN A 65 -11.41 -12.46 -13.19
C ASN A 65 -11.46 -12.13 -11.69
N ARG A 66 -10.42 -12.51 -10.93
CA ARG A 66 -10.34 -12.30 -9.47
C ARG A 66 -10.24 -10.84 -9.05
N LEU A 67 -9.68 -9.95 -9.89
CA LEU A 67 -9.60 -8.50 -9.62
C LEU A 67 -10.98 -7.82 -9.53
N SER A 68 -11.98 -8.28 -10.29
CA SER A 68 -13.32 -7.66 -10.34
C SER A 68 -14.41 -8.47 -9.65
N ASN A 69 -14.13 -9.71 -9.24
CA ASN A 69 -15.15 -10.63 -8.73
C ASN A 69 -15.21 -10.64 -7.20
N VAL A 70 -16.19 -9.93 -6.64
CA VAL A 70 -16.37 -9.77 -5.19
C VAL A 70 -16.77 -11.09 -4.53
N GLU A 71 -17.70 -11.83 -5.13
CA GLU A 71 -18.19 -13.11 -4.60
C GLU A 71 -17.08 -14.15 -4.51
N LEU A 72 -16.28 -14.29 -5.57
CA LEU A 72 -15.15 -15.20 -5.60
C LEU A 72 -14.11 -14.83 -4.53
N ARG A 73 -13.86 -13.54 -4.34
CA ARG A 73 -12.97 -13.06 -3.27
C ARG A 73 -13.50 -13.43 -1.90
N VAL A 74 -14.79 -13.21 -1.61
CA VAL A 74 -15.39 -13.57 -0.31
C VAL A 74 -15.30 -15.06 -0.06
N GLN A 75 -15.54 -15.90 -1.08
CA GLN A 75 -15.35 -17.35 -0.95
C GLN A 75 -13.91 -17.69 -0.57
N ALA A 76 -12.93 -17.13 -1.27
CA ALA A 76 -11.51 -17.35 -0.96
C ALA A 76 -11.12 -16.82 0.43
N MET A 77 -11.70 -15.70 0.87
CA MET A 77 -11.54 -15.20 2.24
C MET A 77 -12.07 -16.18 3.28
N ASP A 78 -13.25 -16.76 3.05
CA ASP A 78 -13.86 -17.72 3.97
C ASP A 78 -13.04 -19.02 4.07
N GLU A 79 -12.54 -19.52 2.94
CA GLU A 79 -11.66 -20.70 2.86
C GLU A 79 -10.34 -20.49 3.60
N ALA A 80 -9.76 -19.28 3.49
CA ALA A 80 -8.49 -18.94 4.12
C ALA A 80 -8.61 -18.36 5.53
N GLY A 81 -9.82 -18.24 6.12
CA GLY A 81 -10.01 -17.66 7.45
C GLY A 81 -9.68 -16.16 7.55
N ILE A 82 -9.87 -15.41 6.45
CA ILE A 82 -9.71 -13.96 6.41
C ILE A 82 -11.01 -13.29 6.84
N ALA A 83 -10.96 -12.56 7.96
CA ALA A 83 -12.11 -11.87 8.49
C ALA A 83 -12.43 -10.62 7.68
N LEU A 84 -11.40 -9.85 7.31
CA LEU A 84 -11.52 -8.56 6.66
C LEU A 84 -10.40 -8.34 5.63
N THR A 85 -10.78 -7.71 4.52
CA THR A 85 -9.85 -7.32 3.45
C THR A 85 -9.92 -5.82 3.23
N VAL A 86 -8.76 -5.15 3.15
CA VAL A 86 -8.66 -3.75 2.72
C VAL A 86 -8.28 -3.72 1.25
N VAL A 87 -9.23 -3.36 0.40
CA VAL A 87 -9.03 -3.35 -1.05
C VAL A 87 -8.37 -2.06 -1.54
N SER A 88 -7.62 -2.15 -2.62
CA SER A 88 -6.96 -1.01 -3.26
C SER A 88 -6.94 -1.14 -4.78
N LEU A 89 -6.90 -0.02 -5.50
CA LEU A 89 -6.80 -0.04 -6.95
C LEU A 89 -5.45 -0.64 -7.37
N THR A 90 -5.47 -1.64 -8.26
CA THR A 90 -4.25 -2.26 -8.77
C THR A 90 -3.37 -1.30 -9.59
N MET A 91 -2.06 -1.57 -9.61
CA MET A 91 -1.08 -0.85 -10.42
C MET A 91 -1.33 -1.01 -11.94
N PRO A 92 -0.90 -0.04 -12.78
CA PRO A 92 -0.20 1.20 -12.44
C PRO A 92 -1.12 2.30 -11.88
N GLY A 93 -2.39 1.98 -11.62
CA GLY A 93 -3.35 2.86 -10.98
C GLY A 93 -3.56 4.20 -11.67
N ILE A 94 -3.92 5.20 -10.86
CA ILE A 94 -4.09 6.59 -11.31
C ILE A 94 -2.75 7.20 -11.72
N GLU A 95 -1.66 6.69 -11.16
CA GLU A 95 -0.30 7.17 -11.37
C GLU A 95 0.20 6.95 -12.81
N GLY A 96 -0.46 6.09 -13.59
CA GLY A 96 -0.25 5.87 -15.03
C GLY A 96 -1.15 6.70 -15.95
N ILE A 97 -1.87 7.71 -15.44
CA ILE A 97 -2.67 8.64 -16.25
C ILE A 97 -1.93 9.97 -16.33
N PHE A 98 -1.42 10.31 -17.52
CA PHE A 98 -0.53 11.48 -17.67
C PHE A 98 -1.22 12.83 -17.53
N ASP A 99 -2.43 12.94 -18.08
CA ASP A 99 -3.18 14.18 -18.07
C ASP A 99 -3.73 14.42 -16.66
N PRO A 100 -3.32 15.50 -15.96
CA PRO A 100 -3.71 15.72 -14.57
C PRO A 100 -5.22 15.81 -14.37
N ALA A 101 -5.95 16.48 -15.29
CA ALA A 101 -7.40 16.62 -15.18
C ALA A 101 -8.11 15.26 -15.30
N THR A 102 -7.70 14.44 -16.26
CA THR A 102 -8.20 13.08 -16.44
C THR A 102 -7.84 12.21 -15.24
N ALA A 103 -6.63 12.32 -14.68
CA ALA A 103 -6.21 11.56 -13.51
C ALA A 103 -7.08 11.89 -12.29
N VAL A 104 -7.34 13.18 -12.03
CA VAL A 104 -8.20 13.65 -10.93
C VAL A 104 -9.63 13.14 -11.10
N GLU A 105 -10.21 13.28 -12.30
CA GLU A 105 -11.57 12.80 -12.57
C GLU A 105 -11.68 11.28 -12.43
N THR A 106 -10.68 10.55 -12.92
CA THR A 106 -10.65 9.08 -12.86
C THR A 106 -10.50 8.58 -11.43
N ALA A 107 -9.61 9.17 -10.63
CA ALA A 107 -9.45 8.82 -9.21
C ALA A 107 -10.78 8.90 -8.47
N ARG A 108 -11.51 10.01 -8.65
CA ARG A 108 -12.81 10.21 -8.02
C ARG A 108 -13.83 9.15 -8.42
N LYS A 109 -13.95 8.86 -9.72
CA LYS A 109 -14.86 7.82 -10.25
C LYS A 109 -14.50 6.42 -9.76
N VAL A 110 -13.21 6.08 -9.72
CA VAL A 110 -12.73 4.80 -9.20
C VAL A 110 -13.06 4.66 -7.71
N ASN A 111 -12.86 5.70 -6.92
CA ASN A 111 -13.19 5.69 -5.49
C ASN A 111 -14.70 5.54 -5.26
N ASP A 112 -15.54 6.22 -6.05
CA ASP A 112 -17.01 6.10 -5.98
C ASP A 112 -17.46 4.67 -6.31
N GLU A 113 -16.90 4.06 -7.37
CA GLU A 113 -17.22 2.68 -7.74
C GLU A 113 -16.70 1.66 -6.72
N THR A 114 -15.50 1.88 -6.18
CA THR A 114 -14.92 1.05 -5.11
C THR A 114 -15.81 1.08 -3.86
N HIS A 115 -16.23 2.27 -3.43
CA HIS A 115 -17.15 2.42 -2.30
C HIS A 115 -18.48 1.69 -2.57
N LYS A 116 -19.04 1.84 -3.78
CA LYS A 116 -20.28 1.15 -4.16
C LYS A 116 -20.13 -0.38 -4.10
N LEU A 117 -19.09 -0.93 -4.71
CA LEU A 117 -18.90 -2.38 -4.83
C LEU A 117 -18.56 -3.03 -3.49
N TYR A 118 -17.68 -2.42 -2.71
CA TYR A 118 -17.08 -3.07 -1.54
C TYR A 118 -17.60 -2.54 -0.20
N CYS A 119 -18.11 -1.30 -0.12
CA CYS A 119 -18.45 -0.67 1.16
C CYS A 119 -19.95 -0.47 1.40
N THR A 120 -20.81 -0.76 0.42
CA THR A 120 -22.27 -0.57 0.56
C THR A 120 -23.11 -1.83 0.29
N GLY A 121 -22.49 -2.87 -0.25
CA GLY A 121 -23.16 -4.10 -0.69
C GLY A 121 -23.40 -5.15 0.41
N LYS A 122 -23.82 -6.34 -0.03
CA LYS A 122 -24.09 -7.52 0.81
C LYS A 122 -22.92 -7.90 1.73
N TYR A 123 -21.69 -7.69 1.27
CA TYR A 123 -20.46 -8.05 1.96
C TYR A 123 -19.72 -6.82 2.52
N ALA A 124 -20.40 -5.69 2.73
CA ALA A 124 -19.77 -4.45 3.21
C ALA A 124 -19.06 -4.61 4.55
N ASP A 125 -19.45 -5.59 5.36
CA ASP A 125 -18.82 -5.94 6.62
C ASP A 125 -17.52 -6.76 6.46
N ARG A 126 -17.17 -7.17 5.25
CA ARG A 126 -15.95 -7.92 4.95
C ARG A 126 -14.84 -7.05 4.38
N PHE A 127 -15.16 -5.79 4.04
CA PHE A 127 -14.25 -4.92 3.31
C PHE A 127 -14.04 -3.56 3.94
N ARG A 128 -12.81 -3.06 3.80
CA ARG A 128 -12.47 -1.64 3.83
C ARG A 128 -11.74 -1.30 2.55
N ALA A 129 -11.46 -0.03 2.30
CA ALA A 129 -10.73 0.38 1.12
C ALA A 129 -9.68 1.44 1.45
N PHE A 130 -8.59 1.39 0.70
CA PHE A 130 -7.70 2.53 0.50
C PHE A 130 -8.17 3.33 -0.72
N GLY A 131 -8.20 4.65 -0.57
CA GLY A 131 -8.47 5.55 -1.70
C GLY A 131 -7.29 5.62 -2.65
N CYS A 132 -7.57 5.80 -3.94
CA CYS A 132 -6.57 6.22 -4.92
C CYS A 132 -6.65 7.74 -5.14
N VAL A 133 -5.52 8.38 -5.45
CA VAL A 133 -5.44 9.84 -5.64
C VAL A 133 -4.54 10.19 -6.83
N ALA A 134 -4.77 11.37 -7.41
CA ALA A 134 -4.00 11.84 -8.56
C ALA A 134 -2.87 12.78 -8.14
N MET A 135 -1.69 12.23 -7.83
CA MET A 135 -0.52 13.04 -7.42
C MET A 135 0.06 13.88 -8.57
N GLN A 136 -0.44 13.75 -9.80
CA GLN A 136 -0.23 14.71 -10.89
C GLN A 136 -0.68 16.13 -10.48
N ASP A 137 -1.67 16.25 -9.57
CA ASP A 137 -2.05 17.48 -8.90
C ASP A 137 -2.15 17.23 -7.38
N PRO A 138 -1.08 17.48 -6.60
CA PRO A 138 -1.07 17.20 -5.16
C PRO A 138 -2.13 17.96 -4.35
N LYS A 139 -2.62 19.11 -4.84
CA LYS A 139 -3.70 19.84 -4.16
C LYS A 139 -5.03 19.15 -4.38
N ALA A 140 -5.31 18.70 -5.60
CA ALA A 140 -6.49 17.91 -5.89
C ALA A 140 -6.44 16.55 -5.18
N ALA A 141 -5.26 15.91 -5.10
CA ALA A 141 -5.05 14.69 -4.34
C ALA A 141 -5.38 14.86 -2.85
N ALA A 142 -4.99 15.98 -2.24
CA ALA A 142 -5.34 16.29 -0.85
C ALA A 142 -6.86 16.39 -0.64
N VAL A 143 -7.57 17.06 -1.56
CA VAL A 143 -9.03 17.19 -1.51
C VAL A 143 -9.71 15.83 -1.65
N GLU A 144 -9.26 15.00 -2.59
CA GLU A 144 -9.83 13.66 -2.79
C GLU A 144 -9.50 12.73 -1.61
N ALA A 145 -8.30 12.80 -1.03
CA ALA A 145 -7.96 12.05 0.18
C ALA A 145 -8.91 12.41 1.33
N GLU A 146 -9.18 13.69 1.56
CA GLU A 146 -10.14 14.12 2.58
C GLU A 146 -11.54 13.55 2.33
N ARG A 147 -12.00 13.55 1.07
CA ARG A 147 -13.28 12.97 0.69
C ARG A 147 -13.33 11.45 0.93
N CYS A 148 -12.31 10.72 0.50
CA CYS A 148 -12.19 9.28 0.73
C CYS A 148 -12.34 8.93 2.22
N ILE A 149 -11.64 9.66 3.09
CA ILE A 149 -11.64 9.37 4.53
C ILE A 149 -12.92 9.84 5.22
N LYS A 150 -13.40 11.05 4.92
CA LYS A 150 -14.52 11.68 5.65
C LYS A 150 -15.90 11.32 5.09
N GLU A 151 -16.02 11.13 3.79
CA GLU A 151 -17.30 10.87 3.13
C GLU A 151 -17.48 9.40 2.75
N LEU A 152 -16.43 8.74 2.23
CA LEU A 152 -16.52 7.34 1.79
C LEU A 152 -16.14 6.32 2.88
N GLY A 153 -15.58 6.78 4.01
CA GLY A 153 -15.17 5.93 5.12
C GLY A 153 -13.96 5.04 4.82
N PHE A 154 -13.13 5.42 3.85
CA PHE A 154 -11.88 4.72 3.54
C PHE A 154 -10.88 4.86 4.70
N VAL A 155 -9.96 3.91 4.80
CA VAL A 155 -9.08 3.75 5.99
C VAL A 155 -7.66 4.26 5.77
N GLY A 156 -7.40 4.83 4.60
CA GLY A 156 -6.12 5.39 4.19
C GLY A 156 -6.08 5.61 2.68
N ILE A 157 -4.90 5.87 2.16
CA ILE A 157 -4.63 6.06 0.72
C ILE A 157 -3.59 5.04 0.27
N LEU A 158 -3.73 4.50 -0.94
CA LEU A 158 -2.69 3.71 -1.59
C LEU A 158 -2.26 4.41 -2.87
N ILE A 159 -0.94 4.53 -3.05
CA ILE A 159 -0.31 5.10 -4.24
C ILE A 159 0.67 4.08 -4.80
N ASN A 160 0.63 3.88 -6.12
CA ASN A 160 1.57 3.02 -6.83
C ASN A 160 2.82 3.84 -7.22
N GLY A 161 3.87 3.81 -6.40
CA GLY A 161 5.15 4.49 -6.65
C GLY A 161 5.04 5.99 -7.01
N TYR A 162 5.63 6.37 -8.13
CA TYR A 162 5.64 7.75 -8.66
C TYR A 162 4.51 7.98 -9.67
N SER A 163 4.15 9.25 -9.90
CA SER A 163 3.18 9.64 -10.93
C SER A 163 3.85 10.12 -12.21
N GLN A 164 3.27 9.77 -13.36
CA GLN A 164 3.67 10.32 -14.66
C GLN A 164 2.82 11.55 -15.00
N ILE A 165 3.44 12.60 -15.54
CA ILE A 165 2.79 13.89 -15.80
C ILE A 165 3.06 14.32 -17.24
N GLY A 166 2.00 14.46 -18.04
CA GLY A 166 2.07 14.90 -19.44
C GLY A 166 2.60 13.85 -20.43
N ASP A 167 3.68 13.15 -20.08
CA ASP A 167 4.31 12.11 -20.90
C ASP A 167 4.86 10.94 -20.07
N SER A 168 5.49 9.97 -20.75
CA SER A 168 5.98 8.72 -20.15
C SER A 168 7.28 8.83 -19.37
N GLU A 169 8.05 9.88 -19.61
CA GLU A 169 9.40 10.09 -19.06
C GLU A 169 9.38 11.11 -17.91
N THR A 170 8.41 12.02 -17.91
CA THR A 170 8.23 13.03 -16.88
C THR A 170 7.54 12.41 -15.67
N VAL A 171 8.28 12.29 -14.58
CA VAL A 171 7.84 11.66 -13.34
C VAL A 171 7.91 12.61 -12.17
N GLN A 172 7.00 12.42 -11.21
CA GLN A 172 7.01 13.11 -9.92
C GLN A 172 7.07 12.10 -8.79
N TYR A 173 8.13 12.18 -7.99
CA TYR A 173 8.23 11.43 -6.75
C TYR A 173 7.52 12.15 -5.61
N LEU A 174 7.01 11.36 -4.67
CA LEU A 174 6.22 11.89 -3.55
C LEU A 174 7.03 12.74 -2.56
N ASP A 175 8.36 12.70 -2.58
CA ASP A 175 9.19 13.57 -1.73
C ASP A 175 9.36 15.00 -2.29
N GLU A 176 8.96 15.25 -3.53
CA GLU A 176 9.18 16.53 -4.18
C GLU A 176 8.35 17.67 -3.54
N PRO A 177 8.85 18.92 -3.54
CA PRO A 177 8.24 20.01 -2.78
C PRO A 177 6.76 20.30 -3.10
N GLN A 178 6.34 20.09 -4.34
CA GLN A 178 4.96 20.28 -4.76
C GLN A 178 3.99 19.28 -4.12
N CYS A 179 4.47 18.16 -3.58
CA CYS A 179 3.68 17.16 -2.87
C CYS A 179 3.31 17.57 -1.43
N GLU A 180 3.88 18.65 -0.89
CA GLU A 180 3.65 19.10 0.50
C GLU A 180 2.16 19.28 0.86
N PRO A 181 1.28 19.86 0.01
CA PRO A 181 -0.13 20.00 0.35
C PRO A 181 -0.84 18.66 0.62
N PHE A 182 -0.45 17.61 -0.11
CA PHE A 182 -0.98 16.26 0.11
C PHE A 182 -0.51 15.70 1.44
N TRP A 183 0.78 15.80 1.75
CA TRP A 183 1.34 15.29 3.01
C TRP A 183 0.78 16.00 4.25
N ALA A 184 0.66 17.33 4.18
CA ALA A 184 0.05 18.11 5.25
C ALA A 184 -1.40 17.67 5.52
N LYS A 185 -2.17 17.41 4.46
CA LYS A 185 -3.53 16.90 4.58
C LYS A 185 -3.57 15.47 5.13
N LEU A 186 -2.67 14.59 4.68
CA LEU A 186 -2.64 13.21 5.15
C LEU A 186 -2.27 13.12 6.64
N GLU A 187 -1.34 13.97 7.12
CA GLU A 187 -1.02 14.08 8.53
C GLU A 187 -2.21 14.61 9.36
N GLU A 188 -2.95 15.59 8.84
CA GLU A 188 -4.19 16.11 9.46
C GLU A 188 -5.26 15.01 9.60
N LEU A 189 -5.46 14.20 8.56
CA LEU A 189 -6.41 13.09 8.55
C LEU A 189 -5.99 11.93 9.47
N ASP A 190 -4.68 11.85 9.77
CA ASP A 190 -4.06 10.84 10.63
C ASP A 190 -4.46 9.41 10.21
N VAL A 191 -4.25 9.16 8.93
CA VAL A 191 -4.43 7.87 8.24
C VAL A 191 -3.12 7.50 7.52
N PRO A 192 -2.84 6.21 7.27
CA PRO A 192 -1.64 5.82 6.56
C PRO A 192 -1.72 6.06 5.04
N LEU A 193 -0.55 6.25 4.45
CA LEU A 193 -0.30 5.98 3.04
C LEU A 193 0.28 4.57 2.90
N TYR A 194 -0.31 3.73 2.06
CA TYR A 194 0.34 2.54 1.53
C TYR A 194 1.12 2.93 0.27
N LEU A 195 2.45 2.75 0.29
CA LEU A 195 3.27 2.97 -0.90
C LEU A 195 3.46 1.61 -1.58
N HIS A 196 2.62 1.34 -2.58
CA HIS A 196 2.64 0.11 -3.34
C HIS A 196 3.65 0.20 -4.50
N PRO A 197 4.28 -0.91 -4.92
CA PRO A 197 5.20 -0.88 -6.04
C PRO A 197 4.58 -0.57 -7.40
N ARG A 198 5.46 -0.23 -8.33
CA ARG A 198 5.22 -0.29 -9.78
C ARG A 198 6.54 -0.50 -10.49
N ILE A 199 6.49 -0.76 -11.79
CA ILE A 199 7.71 -0.85 -12.61
C ILE A 199 8.53 0.45 -12.51
N PRO A 200 9.86 0.37 -12.60
CA PRO A 200 10.73 1.53 -12.71
C PRO A 200 10.43 2.41 -13.93
N THR A 201 10.96 3.63 -13.91
CA THR A 201 10.84 4.57 -15.04
C THR A 201 11.46 4.01 -16.31
N LEU A 202 10.95 4.43 -17.48
CA LEU A 202 11.51 4.02 -18.78
C LEU A 202 13.01 4.34 -18.88
N GLY A 203 13.45 5.47 -18.33
CA GLY A 203 14.87 5.84 -18.23
C GLY A 203 15.73 4.86 -17.40
N GLN A 204 15.15 4.14 -16.43
CA GLN A 204 15.84 3.14 -15.60
C GLN A 204 15.83 1.73 -16.22
N MET A 205 15.02 1.49 -17.26
CA MET A 205 14.84 0.14 -17.83
C MET A 205 16.10 -0.47 -18.45
N ARG A 206 17.16 0.33 -18.68
CA ARG A 206 18.42 -0.15 -19.27
C ARG A 206 19.05 -1.31 -18.49
N VAL A 207 18.93 -1.33 -17.16
CA VAL A 207 19.51 -2.38 -16.32
C VAL A 207 18.83 -3.74 -16.51
N TYR A 208 17.59 -3.75 -17.01
CA TYR A 208 16.77 -4.95 -17.22
C TYR A 208 16.75 -5.43 -18.67
N ARG A 209 17.47 -4.78 -19.58
CA ARG A 209 17.45 -5.13 -21.01
C ARG A 209 17.87 -6.59 -21.23
N GLY A 210 17.03 -7.35 -21.93
CA GLY A 210 17.19 -8.79 -22.16
C GLY A 210 16.56 -9.68 -21.08
N TYR A 211 16.09 -9.09 -19.98
CA TYR A 211 15.43 -9.76 -18.85
C TYR A 211 14.32 -8.86 -18.28
N GLU A 212 13.49 -8.28 -19.14
CA GLU A 212 12.57 -7.20 -18.77
C GLU A 212 11.53 -7.62 -17.70
N PHE A 213 11.24 -8.91 -17.56
CA PHE A 213 10.40 -9.44 -16.47
C PHE A 213 10.94 -9.09 -15.07
N LEU A 214 12.25 -8.89 -14.92
CA LEU A 214 12.87 -8.46 -13.65
C LEU A 214 12.51 -7.02 -13.26
N ALA A 215 11.95 -6.21 -14.17
CA ALA A 215 11.45 -4.88 -13.82
C ALA A 215 10.15 -4.94 -12.98
N GLY A 216 9.45 -6.08 -12.98
CA GLY A 216 8.23 -6.31 -12.23
C GLY A 216 8.44 -6.80 -10.79
N SER A 217 7.47 -7.58 -10.32
CA SER A 217 7.45 -8.21 -8.99
C SER A 217 8.70 -9.04 -8.64
N PRO A 218 9.43 -9.69 -9.58
CA PRO A 218 10.59 -10.50 -9.20
C PRO A 218 11.76 -9.69 -8.64
N TRP A 219 11.86 -8.38 -8.94
CA TRP A 219 12.97 -7.55 -8.44
C TRP A 219 12.71 -6.05 -8.49
N GLY A 220 12.33 -5.50 -9.65
CA GLY A 220 12.30 -4.07 -9.92
C GLY A 220 11.32 -3.30 -9.02
N PHE A 221 10.18 -3.91 -8.68
CA PHE A 221 9.20 -3.35 -7.74
C PHE A 221 9.82 -3.01 -6.39
N GLY A 222 10.54 -3.96 -5.79
CA GLY A 222 11.17 -3.74 -4.48
C GLY A 222 12.27 -2.68 -4.55
N VAL A 223 13.09 -2.68 -5.61
CA VAL A 223 14.16 -1.69 -5.78
C VAL A 223 13.61 -0.27 -5.92
N GLU A 224 12.57 -0.08 -6.72
CA GLU A 224 11.95 1.23 -6.93
C GLU A 224 11.30 1.72 -5.64
N THR A 225 10.50 0.88 -4.97
CA THR A 225 9.75 1.23 -3.76
C THR A 225 10.67 1.49 -2.57
N ALA A 226 11.74 0.70 -2.41
CA ALA A 226 12.77 0.94 -1.39
C ALA A 226 13.50 2.27 -1.65
N THR A 227 13.86 2.55 -2.90
CA THR A 227 14.52 3.82 -3.27
C THR A 227 13.60 5.01 -3.00
N HIS A 228 12.32 4.90 -3.36
CA HIS A 228 11.31 5.92 -3.09
C HIS A 228 11.16 6.15 -1.58
N SER A 229 11.08 5.09 -0.78
CA SER A 229 11.01 5.18 0.68
C SER A 229 12.21 5.88 1.30
N ILE A 230 13.42 5.61 0.80
CA ILE A 230 14.63 6.33 1.21
C ILE A 230 14.52 7.81 0.85
N ARG A 231 14.03 8.15 -0.36
CA ARG A 231 13.80 9.55 -0.76
C ARG A 231 12.86 10.29 0.20
N LEU A 232 11.76 9.66 0.62
CA LEU A 232 10.86 10.22 1.63
C LEU A 232 11.60 10.53 2.94
N MET A 233 12.47 9.63 3.39
CA MET A 233 13.27 9.86 4.60
C MET A 233 14.26 11.01 4.40
N VAL A 234 15.11 10.95 3.37
CA VAL A 234 16.22 11.90 3.18
C VAL A 234 15.78 13.31 2.79
N SER A 235 14.57 13.48 2.23
CA SER A 235 13.98 14.78 1.91
C SER A 235 13.53 15.59 3.12
N GLY A 236 13.61 15.02 4.33
CA GLY A 236 13.15 15.66 5.56
C GLY A 236 11.62 15.73 5.67
N LEU A 237 10.88 14.97 4.86
CA LEU A 237 9.41 14.90 4.93
C LEU A 237 8.94 14.61 6.36
N PHE A 238 9.49 13.57 6.98
CA PHE A 238 9.11 13.16 8.34
C PHE A 238 9.65 14.09 9.44
N ASP A 239 10.50 15.08 9.11
CA ASP A 239 10.84 16.14 10.05
C ASP A 239 9.77 17.23 10.07
N ARG A 240 9.17 17.51 8.91
CA ARG A 240 8.06 18.46 8.77
C ARG A 240 6.73 17.86 9.23
N HIS A 241 6.54 16.57 8.96
CA HIS A 241 5.33 15.81 9.26
C HIS A 241 5.64 14.55 10.07
N PRO A 242 6.01 14.69 11.36
CA PRO A 242 6.48 13.57 12.18
C PRO A 242 5.42 12.51 12.49
N LYS A 243 4.13 12.79 12.30
CA LYS A 243 3.03 11.85 12.59
C LYS A 243 2.57 11.05 11.38
N LEU A 244 3.15 11.27 10.20
CA LEU A 244 2.84 10.48 9.01
C LEU A 244 3.13 9.00 9.25
N LYS A 245 2.27 8.16 8.66
CA LYS A 245 2.38 6.71 8.69
C LYS A 245 2.48 6.22 7.25
N VAL A 246 3.52 5.47 6.95
CA VAL A 246 3.73 4.81 5.66
C VAL A 246 3.68 3.31 5.87
N ILE A 247 2.94 2.61 5.03
CA ILE A 247 2.90 1.15 4.97
C ILE A 247 3.68 0.71 3.72
N LEU A 248 4.55 -0.29 3.88
CA LEU A 248 5.26 -0.96 2.78
C LEU A 248 4.90 -2.45 2.75
N GLY A 249 4.72 -2.97 1.53
CA GLY A 249 4.50 -4.38 1.27
C GLY A 249 5.76 -5.22 1.33
N HIS A 250 5.66 -6.48 0.93
CA HIS A 250 6.80 -7.33 0.55
C HIS A 250 7.91 -7.42 1.62
N CYS A 251 7.53 -7.56 2.89
CA CYS A 251 8.46 -7.54 4.02
C CYS A 251 9.35 -6.27 4.05
N GLY A 252 8.82 -5.15 3.55
CA GLY A 252 9.45 -3.85 3.54
C GLY A 252 10.44 -3.65 2.40
N GLU A 253 10.24 -4.32 1.26
CA GLU A 253 10.99 -4.06 0.02
C GLU A 253 12.52 -4.26 0.14
N GLY A 254 12.93 -5.14 1.07
CA GLY A 254 14.34 -5.37 1.39
C GLY A 254 15.05 -4.21 2.12
N LEU A 255 14.35 -3.09 2.36
CA LEU A 255 14.85 -1.94 3.09
C LEU A 255 15.30 -2.27 4.52
N PRO A 256 14.60 -3.12 5.33
CA PRO A 256 15.00 -3.43 6.70
C PRO A 256 16.46 -3.90 6.83
N PHE A 257 17.01 -4.53 5.80
CA PHE A 257 18.37 -5.09 5.79
C PHE A 257 19.43 -4.08 5.34
N SER A 258 19.02 -2.96 4.76
CA SER A 258 19.90 -1.94 4.18
C SER A 258 20.06 -0.69 5.05
N LEU A 259 19.11 -0.41 5.95
CA LEU A 259 19.06 0.83 6.75
C LEU A 259 20.37 1.11 7.50
N ALA A 260 20.92 0.11 8.21
CA ALA A 260 22.16 0.26 8.98
C ALA A 260 23.35 0.64 8.09
N ARG A 261 23.42 0.08 6.88
CA ARG A 261 24.46 0.41 5.89
C ARG A 261 24.27 1.83 5.37
N ILE A 262 23.03 2.23 5.05
CA ILE A 262 22.71 3.57 4.57
C ILE A 262 23.13 4.60 5.62
N ASP A 263 22.69 4.43 6.87
CA ASP A 263 23.08 5.29 7.99
C ASP A 263 24.61 5.33 8.19
N HIS A 264 25.28 4.18 8.08
CA HIS A 264 26.73 4.13 8.18
C HIS A 264 27.42 4.95 7.07
N ARG A 265 26.94 4.83 5.82
CA ARG A 265 27.53 5.54 4.67
C ARG A 265 27.20 7.03 4.68
N MET A 266 25.96 7.42 5.00
CA MET A 266 25.52 8.82 4.99
C MET A 266 26.34 9.71 5.92
N ARG A 267 26.89 9.18 7.03
CA ARG A 267 27.79 9.93 7.94
C ARG A 267 29.04 10.50 7.27
N HIS A 268 29.43 9.99 6.11
CA HIS A 268 30.59 10.47 5.36
C HIS A 268 30.24 11.50 4.27
N PHE A 269 28.95 11.72 4.00
CA PHE A 269 28.49 12.71 3.02
C PHE A 269 28.21 14.05 3.70
N GLN A 270 28.44 15.14 2.98
CA GLN A 270 28.23 16.49 3.51
C GLN A 270 26.72 16.75 3.73
N PRO A 271 26.33 17.41 4.84
CA PRO A 271 24.92 17.57 5.21
C PRO A 271 24.04 18.28 4.18
N GLN A 272 24.59 19.12 3.29
CA GLN A 272 23.79 19.82 2.28
C GLN A 272 23.21 18.92 1.18
N HIS A 273 23.57 17.63 1.15
CA HIS A 273 23.06 16.66 0.16
C HIS A 273 21.77 15.95 0.61
N TYR A 274 21.29 16.17 1.83
CA TYR A 274 20.04 15.63 2.36
C TYR A 274 19.44 16.61 3.37
N GLN A 275 18.14 16.50 3.65
CA GLN A 275 17.44 17.40 4.57
C GLN A 275 17.07 16.73 5.91
N CYS A 276 17.13 15.41 5.96
CA CYS A 276 16.74 14.63 7.12
C CYS A 276 17.62 14.89 8.36
N LYS A 277 16.99 15.03 9.52
CA LYS A 277 17.64 15.29 10.81
C LYS A 277 17.93 14.02 11.62
N LEU A 278 17.18 12.95 11.39
CA LEU A 278 17.32 11.68 12.09
C LEU A 278 18.02 10.64 11.21
N ARG A 279 18.45 9.55 11.85
CA ARG A 279 18.93 8.36 11.15
C ARG A 279 17.77 7.65 10.45
N MET A 280 18.07 6.94 9.36
CA MET A 280 17.08 6.17 8.60
C MET A 280 16.36 5.17 9.50
N GLN A 281 17.07 4.48 10.39
CA GLN A 281 16.46 3.57 11.37
C GLN A 281 15.43 4.27 12.27
N GLN A 282 15.65 5.54 12.64
CA GLN A 282 14.73 6.27 13.51
C GLN A 282 13.46 6.68 12.78
N TYR A 283 13.53 7.03 11.49
CA TYR A 283 12.33 7.24 10.68
C TYR A 283 11.61 5.93 10.45
N TRP A 284 12.33 4.85 10.13
CA TRP A 284 11.78 3.51 10.02
C TRP A 284 10.97 3.16 11.27
N ASP A 285 11.56 3.30 12.45
CA ASP A 285 10.93 2.96 13.74
C ASP A 285 9.69 3.80 14.07
N ARG A 286 9.65 5.05 13.61
CA ARG A 286 8.60 6.01 13.95
C ARG A 286 7.48 6.11 12.92
N ASN A 287 7.80 5.97 11.63
CA ASN A 287 6.92 6.35 10.53
C ASN A 287 6.53 5.18 9.62
N PHE A 288 7.15 3.99 9.75
CA PHE A 288 6.92 2.85 8.85
C PHE A 288 6.31 1.62 9.54
N TRP A 289 5.32 1.05 8.85
CA TRP A 289 4.66 -0.23 9.13
C TRP A 289 4.78 -1.15 7.92
N ILE A 290 4.81 -2.45 8.15
CA ILE A 290 5.23 -3.43 7.14
C ILE A 290 4.17 -4.51 6.99
N THR A 291 3.91 -4.95 5.76
CA THR A 291 3.13 -6.15 5.50
C THR A 291 3.97 -7.32 4.97
N THR A 292 3.44 -8.54 5.08
CA THR A 292 4.06 -9.76 4.54
C THR A 292 3.58 -10.12 3.13
N ALA A 293 2.90 -9.20 2.44
CA ALA A 293 2.32 -9.44 1.11
C ALA A 293 3.37 -10.01 0.14
N GLY A 294 3.03 -11.04 -0.64
CA GLY A 294 3.97 -11.65 -1.60
C GLY A 294 5.18 -12.37 -1.00
N VAL A 295 5.26 -12.58 0.32
CA VAL A 295 6.41 -13.22 0.96
C VAL A 295 6.01 -14.37 1.88
N THR A 296 6.08 -15.60 1.35
CA THR A 296 5.84 -16.86 2.06
C THR A 296 7.16 -17.56 2.44
N SER A 297 8.01 -16.85 3.20
CA SER A 297 9.31 -17.37 3.66
C SER A 297 9.52 -17.15 5.15
N ASP A 298 9.69 -18.24 5.91
CA ASP A 298 9.92 -18.23 7.36
C ASP A 298 11.13 -17.38 7.76
N GLN A 299 12.20 -17.45 6.97
CA GLN A 299 13.43 -16.70 7.21
C GLN A 299 13.20 -15.20 7.00
N SER A 300 12.63 -14.81 5.86
CA SER A 300 12.32 -13.41 5.55
C SER A 300 11.35 -12.82 6.58
N PHE A 301 10.33 -13.58 6.97
CA PHE A 301 9.41 -13.20 8.02
C PHE A 301 10.14 -12.97 9.35
N THR A 302 10.95 -13.94 9.79
CA THR A 302 11.67 -13.87 11.07
C THR A 302 12.62 -12.68 11.12
N ASP A 303 13.36 -12.43 10.05
CA ASP A 303 14.32 -11.32 10.00
C ASP A 303 13.62 -9.97 9.92
N THR A 304 12.50 -9.89 9.20
CA THR A 304 11.64 -8.68 9.16
C THR A 304 11.06 -8.39 10.54
N LEU A 305 10.49 -9.41 11.20
CA LEU A 305 9.95 -9.31 12.56
C LEU A 305 11.00 -8.81 13.56
N ARG A 306 12.24 -9.29 13.45
CA ARG A 306 13.36 -8.82 14.29
C ARG A 306 13.77 -7.38 13.98
N SER A 307 13.65 -6.95 12.73
CA SER A 307 14.05 -5.61 12.31
C SER A 307 13.03 -4.53 12.68
N CYS A 308 11.73 -4.76 12.46
CA CYS A 308 10.69 -3.76 12.76
C CYS A 308 9.96 -3.98 14.11
N GLY A 309 10.05 -5.19 14.69
CA GLY A 309 9.33 -5.55 15.91
C GLY A 309 7.87 -5.93 15.66
N GLU A 310 7.31 -6.72 16.58
CA GLU A 310 5.98 -7.33 16.44
C GLU A 310 4.81 -6.32 16.42
N ASP A 311 5.02 -5.07 16.81
CA ASP A 311 3.98 -4.03 16.84
C ASP A 311 3.82 -3.28 15.50
N ARG A 312 4.71 -3.55 14.53
CA ARG A 312 4.72 -2.85 13.23
C ARG A 312 4.67 -3.77 12.02
N LEU A 313 4.68 -5.08 12.22
CA LEU A 313 4.47 -6.08 11.18
C LEU A 313 2.99 -6.48 11.13
N MET A 314 2.42 -6.52 9.94
CA MET A 314 1.04 -6.90 9.66
C MET A 314 1.06 -8.03 8.63
N TRP A 315 0.14 -8.97 8.75
CA TRP A 315 -0.06 -9.97 7.71
C TRP A 315 -0.82 -9.36 6.53
N SER A 316 -0.49 -9.76 5.32
CA SER A 316 -1.23 -9.44 4.10
C SER A 316 -0.85 -10.45 3.02
N VAL A 317 -1.60 -10.48 1.91
CA VAL A 317 -1.42 -11.52 0.89
C VAL A 317 -0.88 -10.99 -0.43
N ASP A 318 -1.43 -9.90 -0.97
CA ASP A 318 -1.27 -9.51 -2.40
C ASP A 318 -2.25 -10.23 -3.35
N TYR A 319 -3.47 -10.52 -2.88
CA TYR A 319 -4.48 -11.13 -3.76
C TYR A 319 -4.99 -10.09 -4.76
N PRO A 320 -5.13 -10.44 -6.06
CA PRO A 320 -5.14 -11.81 -6.59
C PRO A 320 -3.83 -12.25 -7.26
N TYR A 321 -2.73 -11.52 -7.11
CA TYR A 321 -1.45 -11.94 -7.66
C TYR A 321 -0.93 -13.16 -6.89
N GLU A 322 -1.15 -13.17 -5.58
CA GLU A 322 -0.94 -14.31 -4.70
C GLU A 322 -2.26 -15.01 -4.34
N ASP A 323 -2.13 -16.16 -3.67
CA ASP A 323 -3.25 -16.99 -3.22
C ASP A 323 -3.52 -16.86 -1.71
N TYR A 324 -4.80 -16.71 -1.36
CA TYR A 324 -5.24 -16.56 0.03
C TYR A 324 -5.02 -17.83 0.85
N ASP A 325 -5.25 -19.01 0.27
CA ASP A 325 -5.15 -20.28 0.97
C ASP A 325 -3.68 -20.63 1.23
N GLU A 326 -2.81 -20.50 0.23
CA GLU A 326 -1.36 -20.73 0.38
C GLU A 326 -0.75 -19.82 1.45
N THR A 327 -0.93 -18.50 1.31
CA THR A 327 -0.37 -17.51 2.23
C THR A 327 -1.01 -17.61 3.62
N GLY A 328 -2.30 -17.92 3.67
CA GLY A 328 -3.05 -18.12 4.90
C GLY A 328 -2.56 -19.32 5.71
N LYS A 329 -2.35 -20.46 5.04
CA LYS A 329 -1.82 -21.70 5.66
C LYS A 329 -0.38 -21.55 6.10
N TRP A 330 0.45 -20.92 5.26
CA TRP A 330 1.83 -20.61 5.63
C TRP A 330 1.90 -19.81 6.95
N PHE A 331 1.13 -18.73 7.03
CA PHE A 331 1.10 -17.90 8.23
C PHE A 331 0.65 -18.68 9.47
N GLU A 332 -0.35 -19.54 9.36
CA GLU A 332 -0.83 -20.39 10.46
C GLU A 332 0.22 -21.38 10.97
N GLN A 333 1.10 -21.87 10.09
CA GLN A 333 2.15 -22.84 10.40
C GLN A 333 3.42 -22.24 11.00
N LEU A 334 3.65 -20.92 10.84
CA LEU A 334 4.81 -20.24 11.40
C LEU A 334 4.95 -20.45 12.91
N GLU A 335 6.15 -20.77 13.39
CA GLU A 335 6.42 -20.92 14.81
C GLU A 335 6.52 -19.55 15.52
N MET A 336 5.46 -19.15 16.22
CA MET A 336 5.45 -17.92 17.04
C MET A 336 4.44 -18.02 18.19
N SER A 337 4.57 -17.12 19.17
CA SER A 337 3.60 -17.03 20.27
C SER A 337 2.21 -16.62 19.77
N GLU A 338 1.14 -17.03 20.48
CA GLU A 338 -0.23 -16.61 20.16
C GLU A 338 -0.40 -15.08 20.18
N ASN A 339 0.29 -14.40 21.10
CA ASN A 339 0.28 -12.94 21.17
C ASN A 339 0.89 -12.31 19.91
N THR A 340 2.06 -12.76 19.49
CA THR A 340 2.71 -12.28 18.25
C THR A 340 1.84 -12.59 17.03
N ARG A 341 1.22 -13.77 16.98
CA ARG A 341 0.31 -14.16 15.91
C ARG A 341 -0.91 -13.24 15.82
N SER A 342 -1.54 -12.92 16.95
CA SER A 342 -2.69 -11.99 16.98
C SER A 342 -2.30 -10.58 16.56
N LYS A 343 -1.16 -10.08 17.07
CA LYS A 343 -0.63 -8.77 16.68
C LYS A 343 -0.47 -8.65 15.17
N ILE A 344 0.26 -9.58 14.58
CA ILE A 344 0.59 -9.56 13.15
C ILE A 344 -0.65 -9.88 12.31
N GLY A 345 -1.43 -10.89 12.70
CA GLY A 345 -2.59 -11.35 11.94
C GLY A 345 -3.70 -10.30 11.84
N TRP A 346 -3.92 -9.47 12.87
CA TRP A 346 -5.01 -8.50 12.84
C TRP A 346 -4.89 -7.28 13.76
N GLU A 347 -4.34 -7.39 14.98
CA GLU A 347 -4.43 -6.27 15.96
C GLU A 347 -3.66 -5.03 15.49
N ASN A 348 -2.50 -5.23 14.84
CA ASN A 348 -1.71 -4.14 14.29
C ASN A 348 -2.44 -3.43 13.16
N ALA A 349 -3.01 -4.18 12.20
CA ALA A 349 -3.81 -3.62 11.12
C ALA A 349 -5.00 -2.85 11.67
N ARG A 350 -5.75 -3.44 12.62
CA ARG A 350 -6.85 -2.79 13.32
C ARG A 350 -6.42 -1.46 13.95
N ARG A 351 -5.29 -1.44 14.66
CA ARG A 351 -4.76 -0.23 15.33
C ARG A 351 -4.31 0.85 14.35
N VAL A 352 -3.56 0.48 13.32
CA VAL A 352 -2.99 1.42 12.33
C VAL A 352 -4.08 2.02 11.45
N LEU A 353 -5.05 1.20 11.05
CA LEU A 353 -6.17 1.57 10.18
C LEU A 353 -7.38 2.09 10.94
N ARG A 354 -7.34 2.07 12.28
CA ARG A 354 -8.42 2.56 13.17
C ARG A 354 -9.75 1.85 12.89
N LEU A 355 -9.68 0.53 12.81
CA LEU A 355 -10.85 -0.34 12.69
C LEU A 355 -11.42 -0.58 14.08
N ASP A 356 -12.74 -0.49 14.22
CA ASP A 356 -13.44 -0.65 15.51
C ASP A 356 -13.40 -2.10 16.02
#